data_AF-A0A2V8D590-F1
#
_entry.id   AF-A0A2V8D590-F1
#
_cell.length_a   1.000
_cell.length_b   1.000
_cell.length_c   1.000
_cell.angle_alpha   90.00
_cell.angle_beta   90.00
_cell.angle_gamma   90.00
#
_symmetry.space_group_name_H-M   'P 1'
#
loop_
_entity.id
_entity.type
_entity.pdbx_description
1 polymer ?
#
loop_
_entity_poly.entity_id
_entity_poly.type
_entity_poly.pdbx_seq_one_letter_code
_entity_poly.pdbx_strand_id
1 'polypeptide(L)'
;MPASVDESGAHLPRRLRVATVYEFWQHRATGDVWAVKLSQGRVVGATQISRADVTAELLPYLAYRSDDVADLQKQPRDFRRIDGRRVA
;
A
#
# COMPACT_ATOMS: atom_id res chain seq x y z
N MET A 1 49.27 24.95 -2.77
CA MET A 1 48.06 24.72 -3.56
C MET A 1 47.78 23.21 -3.57
N PRO A 2 46.95 22.65 -2.66
CA PRO A 2 46.52 21.27 -2.81
C PRO A 2 45.30 21.18 -3.74
N ALA A 3 45.29 20.12 -4.54
CA ALA A 3 44.33 19.82 -5.59
C ALA A 3 42.92 19.57 -5.04
N SER A 4 41.93 20.11 -5.73
CA SER A 4 40.52 19.77 -5.56
C SER A 4 40.32 18.29 -5.85
N VAL A 5 40.03 17.52 -4.81
CA VAL A 5 39.47 16.17 -4.93
C VAL A 5 38.00 16.35 -5.33
N ASP A 6 37.74 16.18 -6.63
CA ASP A 6 36.38 16.00 -7.15
C ASP A 6 35.98 14.54 -6.86
N GLU A 7 35.48 14.29 -5.64
CA GLU A 7 34.67 13.11 -5.35
C GLU A 7 33.27 13.31 -5.96
N SER A 8 33.19 13.39 -7.29
CA SER A 8 31.95 13.13 -8.00
C SER A 8 31.70 11.62 -7.97
N GLY A 9 31.32 11.13 -6.79
CA GLY A 9 30.67 9.85 -6.62
C GLY A 9 29.43 9.85 -7.49
N ALA A 10 29.57 9.21 -8.66
CA ALA A 10 28.54 9.10 -9.68
C ALA A 10 27.19 8.76 -9.03
N HIS A 11 26.27 9.70 -9.20
CA HIS A 11 24.86 9.62 -8.83
C HIS A 11 24.27 8.33 -9.41
N LEU A 12 24.30 7.24 -8.64
CA LEU A 12 23.54 6.04 -8.97
C LEU A 12 22.10 6.53 -9.21
N PRO A 13 21.48 6.29 -10.38
CA PRO A 13 20.08 6.62 -10.55
C PRO A 13 19.37 5.88 -9.42
N ARG A 14 18.62 6.62 -8.58
CA ARG A 14 17.75 6.06 -7.53
C ARG A 14 16.95 4.95 -8.19
N ARG A 15 17.44 3.71 -8.09
CA ARG A 15 16.67 2.52 -8.39
C ARG A 15 15.48 2.68 -7.47
N LEU A 16 14.34 3.09 -8.03
CA LEU A 16 13.07 3.08 -7.33
C LEU A 16 12.93 1.65 -6.85
N ARG A 17 13.30 1.39 -5.59
CA ARG A 17 12.94 0.17 -4.91
C ARG A 17 11.43 0.11 -5.11
N VAL A 18 10.96 -0.88 -5.86
CA VAL A 18 9.54 -1.11 -6.09
C VAL A 18 8.99 -1.52 -4.72
N ALA A 19 8.71 -0.52 -3.89
CA ALA A 19 8.23 -0.72 -2.54
C ALA A 19 6.78 -1.17 -2.68
N THR A 20 6.54 -2.44 -2.38
CA THR A 20 5.18 -2.90 -2.13
C THR A 20 4.75 -2.31 -0.81
N VAL A 21 3.67 -1.55 -0.82
CA VAL A 21 3.06 -0.96 0.37
C VAL A 21 1.74 -1.67 0.61
N TYR A 22 1.42 -1.92 1.86
CA TYR A 22 0.14 -2.49 2.25
C TYR A 22 -0.64 -1.46 3.06
N GLU A 23 -1.93 -1.35 2.79
CA GLU A 23 -2.81 -0.37 3.42
C GLU A 23 -4.14 -1.00 3.79
N PHE A 24 -4.85 -0.37 4.73
CA PHE A 24 -6.23 -0.71 5.05
C PHE A 24 -7.16 0.33 4.50
N TRP A 25 -8.16 -0.10 3.76
CA TRP A 25 -9.20 0.74 3.20
C TRP A 25 -10.53 0.29 3.78
N GLN A 26 -11.42 1.22 4.07
CA GLN A 26 -12.76 0.93 4.55
C GLN A 26 -13.77 1.48 3.58
N HIS A 27 -14.74 0.65 3.21
CA HIS A 27 -15.89 1.06 2.44
C HIS A 27 -16.82 1.94 3.31
N ARG A 28 -17.15 3.13 2.84
CA ARG A 28 -17.87 4.16 3.61
C ARG A 28 -19.32 3.78 3.90
N ALA A 29 -20.00 3.11 2.96
CA ALA A 29 -21.41 2.79 3.09
C ALA A 29 -21.66 1.53 3.92
N THR A 30 -20.85 0.48 3.74
CA THR A 30 -21.04 -0.82 4.40
C THR A 30 -20.18 -0.98 5.66
N GLY A 31 -19.09 -0.21 5.77
CA GLY A 31 -18.12 -0.35 6.85
C GLY A 31 -17.11 -1.49 6.65
N ASP A 32 -17.20 -2.22 5.53
CA ASP A 32 -16.30 -3.34 5.20
C ASP A 32 -14.84 -2.88 5.13
N VAL A 33 -13.95 -3.71 5.67
CA VAL A 33 -12.52 -3.43 5.67
C VAL A 33 -11.82 -4.30 4.64
N TRP A 34 -10.91 -3.66 3.90
CA TRP A 34 -10.16 -4.24 2.82
C TRP A 34 -8.67 -4.03 3.09
N ALA A 35 -7.89 -5.09 3.01
CA ALA A 35 -6.45 -4.99 2.89
C ALA A 35 -6.09 -4.76 1.42
N VAL A 36 -5.26 -3.76 1.17
CA VAL A 36 -4.91 -3.30 -0.18
C VAL A 36 -3.41 -3.38 -0.36
N LYS A 37 -2.98 -4.07 -1.42
CA LYS A 37 -1.60 -4.15 -1.86
C LYS A 37 -1.36 -3.12 -2.96
N LEU A 38 -0.46 -2.18 -2.68
CA LEU A 38 -0.03 -1.15 -3.60
C LEU A 38 1.37 -1.48 -4.14
N SER A 39 1.54 -1.34 -5.46
CA SER A 39 2.84 -1.33 -6.11
C SER A 39 2.95 -0.09 -6.97
N GLN A 40 4.00 0.71 -6.77
CA GLN A 40 4.21 1.98 -7.50
C GLN A 40 3.00 2.93 -7.42
N GLY A 41 2.31 2.96 -6.27
CA GLY A 41 1.11 3.78 -6.06
C GLY A 41 -0.16 3.26 -6.74
N ARG A 42 -0.13 2.08 -7.35
CA ARG A 42 -1.29 1.43 -7.97
C ARG A 42 -1.76 0.25 -7.13
N VAL A 43 -3.07 0.07 -7.02
CA VAL A 43 -3.65 -1.13 -6.40
C VAL A 43 -3.41 -2.31 -7.32
N VAL A 44 -2.64 -3.30 -6.84
CA VAL A 44 -2.32 -4.54 -7.56
C VAL A 44 -2.97 -5.77 -6.93
N GLY A 45 -3.56 -5.62 -5.73
CA GLY A 45 -4.29 -6.69 -5.06
C GLY A 45 -5.14 -6.12 -3.93
N ALA A 46 -6.29 -6.75 -3.69
CA ALA A 46 -7.16 -6.45 -2.57
C ALA A 46 -7.69 -7.75 -1.96
N THR A 47 -8.11 -7.69 -0.70
CA THR A 47 -8.83 -8.78 -0.04
C THR A 47 -9.66 -8.21 1.11
N GLN A 48 -10.90 -8.66 1.24
CA GLN A 48 -11.76 -8.24 2.34
C GLN A 48 -11.32 -8.96 3.61
N ILE A 49 -11.22 -8.22 4.71
CA ILE A 49 -10.86 -8.75 6.03
C ILE A 49 -11.86 -8.30 7.08
N SER A 50 -11.95 -9.05 8.18
CA SER A 50 -12.74 -8.60 9.32
C SER A 50 -12.05 -7.41 9.99
N ARG A 51 -12.84 -6.52 10.57
CA ARG A 51 -12.33 -5.39 11.37
C ARG A 51 -11.46 -5.84 12.56
N ALA A 52 -11.72 -7.04 13.09
CA ALA A 52 -10.92 -7.66 14.16
C ALA A 52 -9.51 -8.07 13.71
N ASP A 53 -9.31 -8.31 12.41
CA ASP A 53 -8.05 -8.77 11.81
C ASP A 53 -7.19 -7.61 11.26
N VAL A 54 -7.56 -6.37 11.57
CA VAL A 54 -6.82 -5.17 11.15
C VAL A 54 -5.53 -5.04 11.97
N THR A 55 -4.50 -5.75 11.53
CA THR A 55 -3.14 -5.64 12.05
C THR A 55 -2.12 -5.60 10.92
N ALA A 56 -1.18 -4.66 11.01
CA ALA A 56 -0.17 -4.45 9.98
C ALA A 56 0.74 -5.69 9.78
N GLU A 57 0.88 -6.52 10.82
CA GLU A 57 1.70 -7.73 10.79
C GLU A 57 1.12 -8.82 9.89
N LEU A 58 -0.22 -8.87 9.73
CA LEU A 58 -0.87 -9.85 8.86
C LEU A 58 -0.84 -9.45 7.39
N LEU A 59 -0.76 -8.14 7.09
CA LEU A 59 -0.86 -7.61 5.73
C LEU A 59 0.00 -8.35 4.69
N PRO A 60 1.28 -8.70 4.92
CA PRO A 60 2.09 -9.38 3.91
C PRO A 60 1.65 -10.82 3.62
N TYR A 61 0.89 -11.43 4.52
CA TYR A 61 0.51 -12.85 4.47
C TYR A 61 -0.92 -13.10 3.97
N LEU A 62 -1.68 -12.04 3.71
CA LEU A 62 -3.05 -12.16 3.22
C LEU A 62 -3.10 -12.60 1.76
N ALA A 63 -4.17 -13.32 1.41
CA ALA A 63 -4.41 -13.82 0.06
C ALA A 63 -5.03 -12.73 -0.84
N TYR A 64 -4.20 -11.80 -1.31
CA TYR A 64 -4.63 -10.73 -2.24
C TYR A 64 -5.06 -11.30 -3.59
N ARG A 65 -6.20 -10.83 -4.10
CA ARG A 65 -6.73 -11.18 -5.41
C ARG A 65 -6.82 -9.94 -6.30
N SER A 66 -6.64 -10.15 -7.60
CA SER A 66 -6.78 -9.10 -8.62
C SER A 66 -8.24 -8.82 -8.96
N ASP A 67 -9.12 -9.81 -8.86
CA ASP A 67 -10.55 -9.66 -9.14
C ASP A 67 -11.20 -8.64 -8.20
N ASP A 68 -10.86 -8.73 -6.92
CA ASP A 68 -11.31 -7.81 -5.86
C ASP A 68 -10.86 -6.35 -6.12
N VAL A 69 -9.75 -6.16 -6.83
CA VAL A 69 -9.25 -4.82 -7.18
C VAL A 69 -10.22 -4.09 -8.12
N ALA A 70 -10.92 -4.81 -8.99
CA ALA A 70 -11.84 -4.21 -9.95
C ALA A 70 -12.98 -3.46 -9.22
N ASP A 71 -13.45 -4.00 -8.10
CA ASP A 71 -14.51 -3.36 -7.31
C ASP A 71 -14.01 -2.11 -6.57
N LEU A 72 -12.78 -2.14 -6.04
CA LEU A 72 -12.14 -0.95 -5.47
C LEU A 72 -11.89 0.15 -6.52
N GLN A 73 -11.54 -0.23 -7.75
CA GLN A 73 -11.25 0.71 -8.84
C GLN A 73 -12.50 1.30 -9.50
N LYS A 74 -13.64 0.60 -9.50
CA LYS A 74 -14.91 1.14 -10.01
C LYS A 74 -15.40 2.32 -9.17
N GLN A 75 -15.16 2.27 -7.86
CA GLN A 75 -15.77 3.16 -6.88
C GLN A 75 -14.76 3.70 -5.84
N PRO A 76 -13.64 4.31 -6.27
CA PRO A 76 -12.56 4.69 -5.35
C PRO A 76 -13.00 5.75 -4.32
N ARG A 77 -14.02 6.54 -4.65
CA ARG A 77 -14.62 7.57 -3.77
C ARG A 77 -15.35 6.98 -2.57
N ASP A 78 -15.80 5.73 -2.68
CA ASP A 78 -16.57 5.04 -1.66
C ASP A 78 -15.67 4.35 -0.64
N PHE A 79 -14.36 4.37 -0.87
CA PHE A 79 -13.37 3.89 0.07
C PHE A 79 -12.67 5.05 0.77
N ARG A 80 -12.28 4.84 2.03
CA ARG A 80 -11.38 5.71 2.78
C ARG A 80 -10.22 4.90 3.32
N ARG A 81 -9.01 5.47 3.30
CA ARG A 81 -7.85 4.87 3.94
C ARG A 81 -8.04 4.96 5.46
N ILE A 82 -7.77 3.88 6.16
CA ILE A 82 -7.79 3.82 7.63
C ILE A 82 -6.42 3.42 8.14
N ASP A 83 -6.01 4.00 9.25
CA ASP A 83 -4.80 3.56 9.92
C ASP A 83 -5.06 2.22 10.60
N GLY A 84 -4.12 1.28 10.46
CA GLY A 84 -4.16 -0.03 11.12
C GLY A 84 -4.12 0.03 12.65
N ARG A 85 -4.13 1.23 13.23
CA ARG A 85 -4.43 1.46 14.64
C ARG A 85 -5.93 1.30 14.84
N ARG A 86 -6.33 0.04 15.05
CA ARG A 86 -7.52 -0.39 15.79
C ARG A 86 -8.67 0.60 15.64
N VAL A 87 -9.41 0.47 14.53
CA VAL A 87 -10.70 1.14 14.36
C VAL A 87 -11.55 0.78 15.59
N ALA A 88 -11.67 1.72 16.54
CA ALA A 88 -12.41 1.59 17.80
C ALA A 88 -13.93 1.69 17.58
#